data_AF-A0A2N1UP76-F1
#
_entry.id   AF-A0A2N1UP76-F1
#
_cell.length_a   1.000
_cell.length_b   1.000
_cell.length_c   1.000
_cell.angle_alpha   90.00
_cell.angle_beta   90.00
_cell.angle_gamma   90.00
#
_symmetry.space_group_name_H-M   'P 1'
#
loop_
_entity.id
_entity.type
_entity.pdbx_description
1 polymer ?
#
loop_
_entity_poly.entity_id
_entity_poly.type
_entity_poly.pdbx_seq_one_letter_code
_entity_poly.pdbx_strand_id
1 'polypeptide(L)'
;MPDTILCRVSLYLFITAFGVGSSIKDIDPVTYIKKGVKELLNYLGKKVKGIIPVEIGPTSLASAFFIASELKLPIVDADFVGGKSAPEIFLETISLFKLNRTPLVLVGTEGNIAIFTKSISFKEEERILRTFSKEKTFVVGYPFSKKTLEKKIETGTVSEALKIGKIINSNNFNDLLKMKN
;
A
#
# COMPACT_ATOMS: atom_id res chain seq x y z
N MET A 1 -13.18 18.65 -28.16
CA MET A 1 -13.34 17.33 -28.80
C MET A 1 -12.41 16.35 -28.11
N PRO A 2 -12.92 15.33 -27.41
CA PRO A 2 -12.11 14.29 -26.80
C PRO A 2 -12.16 13.04 -27.69
N ASP A 3 -11.06 12.65 -28.31
CA ASP A 3 -11.00 11.32 -28.91
C ASP A 3 -9.58 10.76 -29.03
N THR A 4 -9.53 9.44 -28.80
CA THR A 4 -8.50 8.50 -29.23
C THR A 4 -7.10 8.64 -28.64
N ILE A 5 -6.85 7.88 -27.57
CA ILE A 5 -5.98 6.68 -27.61
C ILE A 5 -6.36 5.82 -26.40
N LEU A 6 -7.35 4.95 -26.63
CA LEU A 6 -7.54 3.71 -25.88
C LEU A 6 -6.36 2.79 -26.20
N CYS A 7 -5.19 3.07 -25.61
CA CYS A 7 -4.12 2.08 -25.60
C CYS A 7 -4.52 1.00 -24.59
N ARG A 8 -5.22 -0.03 -25.07
CA ARG A 8 -5.42 -1.32 -24.39
C ARG A 8 -4.06 -2.03 -24.28
N VAL A 9 -3.13 -1.44 -23.52
CA VAL A 9 -2.13 -2.24 -22.83
C VAL A 9 -2.88 -2.82 -21.64
N SER A 10 -2.94 -4.15 -21.55
CA SER A 10 -3.24 -4.83 -20.29
C SER A 10 -2.14 -4.49 -19.29
N LEU A 11 -2.15 -3.25 -18.79
CA LEU A 11 -1.30 -2.76 -17.73
C LEU A 11 -1.81 -3.43 -16.46
N TYR A 12 -1.16 -4.53 -16.12
CA TYR A 12 -1.33 -5.16 -14.82
C TYR A 12 -0.90 -4.17 -13.75
N LEU A 13 -1.86 -3.82 -12.89
CA LEU A 13 -1.65 -2.88 -11.79
C LEU A 13 -1.49 -3.65 -10.49
N PHE A 14 -0.53 -3.20 -9.69
CA PHE A 14 -0.34 -3.59 -8.30
C PHE A 14 -0.80 -2.43 -7.45
N ILE A 15 -1.49 -2.74 -6.35
CA ILE A 15 -2.07 -1.74 -5.45
C ILE A 15 -1.65 -2.01 -4.02
N THR A 16 -1.80 -1.01 -3.16
CA THR A 16 -1.61 -1.13 -1.72
C THR A 16 -2.86 -0.72 -0.96
N ALA A 17 -2.92 -1.10 0.31
CA ALA A 17 -3.79 -0.45 1.26
C ALA A 17 -3.19 -0.40 2.66
N PHE A 18 -3.51 0.68 3.37
CA PHE A 18 -2.97 0.95 4.71
C PHE A 18 -3.88 1.95 5.44
N GLY A 19 -3.64 2.14 6.73
CA GLY A 19 -4.33 3.14 7.54
C GLY A 19 -3.42 4.34 7.82
N VAL A 20 -4.01 5.53 7.83
CA VAL A 20 -3.38 6.79 8.22
C VAL A 20 -4.10 7.34 9.45
N GLY A 21 -3.31 7.80 10.42
CA GLY A 21 -3.82 8.28 11.71
C GLY A 21 -3.80 7.21 12.80
N SER A 22 -4.09 7.65 14.03
CA SER A 22 -4.05 6.82 15.22
C SER A 22 -5.47 6.45 15.63
N SER A 23 -5.76 5.15 15.67
CA SER A 23 -7.05 4.65 16.15
C SER A 23 -7.17 4.87 17.66
N ILE A 24 -8.25 5.52 18.09
CA ILE A 24 -8.60 5.68 19.52
C ILE A 24 -9.49 4.50 19.99
N LYS A 25 -10.03 3.72 19.05
CA LYS A 25 -10.88 2.53 19.29
C LYS A 25 -10.38 1.34 18.47
N ASP A 26 -10.73 0.14 18.89
CA ASP A 26 -10.57 -1.07 18.09
C ASP A 26 -11.47 -0.99 16.85
N ILE A 27 -10.86 -0.67 15.73
CA ILE A 27 -11.51 -0.55 14.42
C ILE A 27 -11.07 -1.75 13.60
N ASP A 28 -12.04 -2.51 13.09
CA ASP A 28 -11.77 -3.56 12.10
C ASP A 28 -11.34 -2.92 10.76
N PRO A 29 -10.06 -3.03 10.36
CA PRO A 29 -9.57 -2.39 9.14
C PRO A 29 -10.14 -3.05 7.88
N VAL A 30 -10.53 -4.33 7.98
CA VAL A 30 -10.99 -5.17 6.87
C VAL A 30 -12.19 -4.54 6.18
N THR A 31 -13.18 -4.14 6.96
CA THR A 31 -14.45 -3.62 6.44
C THR A 31 -14.24 -2.37 5.58
N TYR A 32 -13.38 -1.45 6.01
CA TYR A 32 -13.11 -0.19 5.30
C TYR A 32 -12.24 -0.40 4.08
N ILE A 33 -11.20 -1.22 4.20
CA ILE A 33 -10.33 -1.58 3.08
C ILE A 33 -11.11 -2.27 1.96
N LYS A 34 -12.01 -3.21 2.28
CA LYS A 34 -12.86 -3.89 1.28
C LYS A 34 -13.70 -2.88 0.48
N LYS A 35 -14.27 -1.88 1.15
CA LYS A 35 -15.01 -0.78 0.48
C LYS A 35 -14.08 0.00 -0.45
N GLY A 36 -12.90 0.39 0.03
CA GLY A 36 -11.92 1.13 -0.77
C GLY A 36 -11.44 0.37 -2.01
N VAL A 37 -11.19 -0.94 -1.87
CA VAL A 37 -10.84 -1.83 -2.99
C VAL A 37 -11.96 -1.85 -4.03
N LYS A 38 -13.21 -2.06 -3.61
CA LYS A 38 -14.36 -2.08 -4.52
C LYS A 38 -14.44 -0.80 -5.34
N GLU A 39 -14.37 0.36 -4.69
CA GLU A 39 -14.46 1.66 -5.37
C GLU A 39 -13.26 1.92 -6.28
N LEU A 40 -12.04 1.53 -5.86
CA LEU A 40 -10.85 1.66 -6.70
C LEU A 40 -10.96 0.82 -7.97
N LEU A 41 -11.41 -0.43 -7.85
CA LEU A 41 -11.56 -1.33 -9.00
C LEU A 41 -12.64 -0.85 -9.96
N ASN A 42 -13.76 -0.33 -9.44
CA ASN A 42 -14.79 0.31 -10.24
C ASN A 42 -14.23 1.50 -11.02
N TYR A 43 -13.46 2.36 -10.36
CA TYR A 43 -12.84 3.54 -10.98
C TYR A 43 -11.80 3.18 -12.05
N LEU A 44 -10.93 2.21 -11.75
CA LEU A 44 -9.85 1.82 -12.66
C LEU A 44 -10.36 1.14 -13.95
N GLY A 45 -11.51 0.48 -13.90
CA GLY A 45 -12.02 -0.35 -15.01
C GLY A 45 -11.05 -1.46 -15.43
N LYS A 46 -10.06 -1.78 -14.58
CA LYS A 46 -8.94 -2.70 -14.85
C LYS A 46 -8.81 -3.71 -13.72
N LYS A 47 -8.29 -4.89 -14.06
CA LYS A 47 -7.95 -5.92 -13.07
C LYS A 47 -6.58 -5.62 -12.45
N VAL A 48 -6.54 -5.62 -11.13
CA VAL A 48 -5.29 -5.65 -10.36
C VAL A 48 -4.70 -7.08 -10.36
N LYS A 49 -3.38 -7.20 -10.21
CA LYS A 49 -2.66 -8.49 -10.29
C LYS A 49 -1.88 -8.86 -9.05
N GLY A 50 -1.76 -7.96 -8.08
CA GLY A 50 -1.06 -8.24 -6.85
C GLY A 50 -1.22 -7.09 -5.87
N ILE A 51 -0.91 -7.40 -4.61
CA ILE A 51 -0.92 -6.44 -3.51
C ILE A 51 0.51 -6.21 -3.06
N ILE A 52 0.89 -4.95 -2.90
CA ILE A 52 2.19 -4.55 -2.37
C ILE A 52 1.97 -3.87 -1.01
N PRO A 53 2.63 -4.31 0.07
CA PRO A 53 2.67 -3.57 1.33
C PRO A 53 3.21 -2.15 1.13
N VAL A 54 2.67 -1.17 1.85
CA VAL A 54 3.23 0.18 1.80
C VAL A 54 4.59 0.23 2.50
N GLU A 55 4.73 -0.52 3.60
CA GLU A 55 5.93 -0.53 4.44
C GLU A 55 6.07 -1.87 5.16
N ILE A 56 7.27 -2.12 5.71
CA ILE A 56 7.48 -3.22 6.66
C ILE A 56 7.10 -2.75 8.06
N GLY A 57 5.91 -3.17 8.48
CA GLY A 57 5.33 -2.88 9.78
C GLY A 57 4.14 -3.80 10.04
N PRO A 58 3.79 -4.09 11.31
CA PRO A 58 2.80 -5.10 11.66
C PRO A 58 1.43 -4.85 11.02
N THR A 59 0.93 -3.61 11.13
CA THR A 59 -0.39 -3.23 10.59
C THR A 59 -0.42 -3.20 9.06
N SER A 60 0.65 -2.71 8.43
CA SER A 60 0.80 -2.63 6.97
C SER A 60 0.82 -4.03 6.34
N LEU A 61 1.68 -4.91 6.87
CA LEU A 61 1.76 -6.30 6.40
C LEU A 61 0.44 -7.04 6.64
N ALA A 62 -0.15 -6.93 7.83
CA ALA A 62 -1.44 -7.57 8.11
C ALA A 62 -2.52 -7.13 7.11
N SER A 63 -2.60 -5.83 6.82
CA SER A 63 -3.55 -5.27 5.85
C SER A 63 -3.29 -5.81 4.44
N ALA A 64 -2.05 -5.79 3.98
CA ALA A 64 -1.68 -6.26 2.65
C ALA A 64 -1.99 -7.75 2.46
N PHE A 65 -1.55 -8.60 3.39
CA PHE A 65 -1.79 -10.05 3.34
C PHE A 65 -3.27 -10.39 3.41
N PHE A 66 -4.02 -9.67 4.24
CA PHE A 66 -5.47 -9.84 4.34
C PHE A 66 -6.15 -9.56 2.98
N ILE A 67 -5.84 -8.45 2.33
CA ILE A 67 -6.44 -8.08 1.04
C ILE A 67 -6.03 -9.04 -0.06
N ALA A 68 -4.76 -9.45 -0.08
CA ALA A 68 -4.26 -10.43 -1.04
C ALA A 68 -5.04 -11.74 -0.93
N SER A 69 -5.31 -12.20 0.29
CA SER A 69 -6.14 -13.38 0.56
C SER A 69 -7.57 -13.20 0.02
N GLU A 70 -8.23 -12.10 0.39
CA GLU A 70 -9.61 -11.80 -0.03
C GLU A 70 -9.79 -11.70 -1.55
N LEU A 71 -8.83 -11.07 -2.22
CA LEU A 71 -8.86 -10.90 -3.68
C LEU A 71 -8.28 -12.10 -4.43
N LYS A 72 -7.74 -13.11 -3.72
CA LYS A 72 -7.01 -14.24 -4.29
C LYS A 72 -5.87 -13.78 -5.21
N LEU A 73 -5.10 -12.81 -4.74
CA LEU A 73 -3.97 -12.20 -5.45
C LEU A 73 -2.66 -12.47 -4.71
N PRO A 74 -1.53 -12.53 -5.43
CA PRO A 74 -0.22 -12.65 -4.80
C PRO A 74 0.16 -11.36 -4.06
N ILE A 75 0.99 -11.52 -3.02
CA ILE A 75 1.76 -10.44 -2.41
C ILE A 75 3.04 -10.21 -3.21
N VAL A 76 3.38 -8.95 -3.46
CA VAL A 76 4.67 -8.54 -4.00
C VAL A 76 5.70 -8.60 -2.87
N ASP A 77 6.83 -9.27 -3.11
CA ASP A 77 7.96 -9.32 -2.17
C ASP A 77 8.79 -8.03 -2.24
N ALA A 78 8.18 -6.94 -1.78
CA ALA A 78 8.74 -5.60 -1.73
C ALA A 78 7.80 -4.69 -0.89
N ASP A 79 8.23 -3.47 -0.61
CA ASP A 79 7.40 -2.41 -0.04
C ASP A 79 7.77 -1.04 -0.64
N PHE A 80 7.01 0.01 -0.31
CA PHE A 80 7.27 1.36 -0.82
C PHE A 80 8.27 2.16 0.02
N VAL A 81 8.64 1.71 1.21
CA VAL A 81 9.52 2.43 2.15
C VAL A 81 10.96 1.86 2.19
N GLY A 82 11.15 0.63 1.73
CA GLY A 82 12.45 -0.04 1.63
C GLY A 82 12.84 -0.73 2.94
N GLY A 83 12.05 -1.73 3.35
CA GLY A 83 12.40 -2.62 4.45
C GLY A 83 12.14 -2.08 5.87
N LYS A 84 11.51 -0.91 5.99
CA LYS A 84 11.29 -0.21 7.27
C LYS A 84 9.90 0.42 7.33
N SER A 85 9.58 1.06 8.45
CA SER A 85 8.36 1.86 8.61
C SER A 85 8.66 3.36 8.42
N ALA A 86 7.68 4.11 7.90
CA ALA A 86 7.77 5.55 7.69
C ALA A 86 6.55 6.28 8.29
N PRO A 87 6.76 7.38 9.02
CA PRO A 87 5.65 8.12 9.64
C PRO A 87 4.77 8.88 8.63
N GLU A 88 5.33 9.39 7.53
CA GLU A 88 4.60 10.14 6.49
C GLU A 88 4.80 9.56 5.09
N ILE A 89 3.77 9.64 4.23
CA ILE A 89 3.79 9.02 2.89
C ILE A 89 4.94 9.53 2.02
N PHE A 90 5.36 10.79 2.17
CA PHE A 90 6.41 11.37 1.33
C PHE A 90 7.82 10.86 1.67
N LEU A 91 7.97 10.03 2.71
CA LEU A 91 9.21 9.34 3.07
C LEU A 91 9.35 7.97 2.38
N GLU A 92 8.36 7.55 1.60
CA GLU A 92 8.44 6.36 0.74
C GLU A 92 9.52 6.54 -0.36
N THR A 93 10.20 5.45 -0.71
CA THR A 93 11.16 5.34 -1.82
C THR A 93 10.57 5.83 -3.14
N ILE A 94 9.28 5.57 -3.39
CA ILE A 94 8.60 6.03 -4.62
C ILE A 94 8.55 7.56 -4.75
N SER A 95 8.62 8.29 -3.62
CA SER A 95 8.69 9.76 -3.61
C SER A 95 9.98 10.29 -4.22
N LEU A 96 11.11 9.60 -3.99
CA LEU A 96 12.42 9.97 -4.57
C LEU A 96 12.38 9.95 -6.10
N PHE A 97 11.54 9.08 -6.66
CA PHE A 97 11.35 8.94 -8.09
C PHE A 97 10.18 9.78 -8.64
N LYS A 98 9.59 10.65 -7.82
CA LYS A 98 8.45 11.51 -8.17
C LYS A 98 7.27 10.74 -8.78
N LEU A 99 7.05 9.52 -8.30
CA LEU A 99 5.94 8.69 -8.76
C LEU A 99 4.62 9.17 -8.14
N ASN A 100 3.58 9.21 -8.97
CA ASN A 100 2.23 9.60 -8.52
C ASN A 100 1.52 8.39 -7.91
N ARG A 101 0.95 8.59 -6.72
CA ARG A 101 0.15 7.61 -5.97
C ARG A 101 -1.28 7.48 -6.47
N THR A 102 -1.76 8.45 -7.23
CA THR A 102 -3.13 8.51 -7.69
C THR A 102 -3.39 7.59 -8.90
N PRO A 103 -4.62 7.06 -9.05
CA PRO A 103 -5.74 7.20 -8.14
C PRO A 103 -5.57 6.47 -6.81
N LEU A 104 -6.13 7.05 -5.75
CA LEU A 104 -6.26 6.42 -4.44
C LEU A 104 -7.65 6.71 -3.85
N VAL A 105 -8.18 5.77 -3.10
CA VAL A 105 -9.47 5.86 -2.41
C VAL A 105 -9.23 6.06 -0.94
N LEU A 106 -9.93 7.03 -0.36
CA LEU A 106 -9.97 7.30 1.06
C LEU A 106 -11.27 6.76 1.62
N VAL A 107 -11.19 6.02 2.73
CA VAL A 107 -12.34 5.52 3.47
C VAL A 107 -12.17 5.92 4.94
N GLY A 108 -13.00 6.84 5.41
CA GLY A 108 -12.99 7.29 6.79
C GLY A 108 -13.80 6.35 7.68
N THR A 109 -13.46 6.30 8.97
CA THR A 109 -14.19 5.45 9.94
C THR A 109 -15.64 5.85 10.12
N GLU A 110 -15.98 7.11 9.84
CA GLU A 110 -17.35 7.65 9.85
C GLU A 110 -18.17 7.20 8.63
N GLY A 111 -17.56 6.52 7.65
CA GLY A 111 -18.21 5.99 6.46
C GLY A 111 -18.07 6.85 5.20
N ASN A 112 -17.41 8.01 5.29
CA ASN A 112 -17.10 8.84 4.13
C ASN A 112 -16.14 8.13 3.18
N ILE A 113 -16.39 8.24 1.87
CA ILE A 113 -15.52 7.70 0.82
C ILE A 113 -15.21 8.80 -0.19
N ALA A 114 -13.94 8.94 -0.57
CA ALA A 114 -13.50 9.86 -1.61
C ALA A 114 -12.48 9.19 -2.53
N ILE A 115 -12.49 9.55 -3.82
CA ILE A 115 -11.49 9.10 -4.79
C ILE A 115 -10.62 10.30 -5.19
N PHE A 116 -9.33 10.18 -4.91
CA PHE A 116 -8.31 11.15 -5.27
C PHE A 116 -7.69 10.76 -6.60
N THR A 117 -8.00 11.49 -7.66
CA THR A 117 -7.56 11.19 -9.03
C THR A 117 -6.26 11.90 -9.40
N LYS A 118 -5.93 12.99 -8.69
CA LYS A 118 -4.74 13.79 -8.90
C LYS A 118 -4.31 14.43 -7.58
N SER A 119 -3.00 14.59 -7.41
CA SER A 119 -2.39 15.35 -6.32
C SER A 119 -1.44 16.41 -6.89
N ILE A 120 -1.37 17.57 -6.23
CA ILE A 120 -0.49 18.69 -6.58
C ILE A 120 0.88 18.52 -5.93
N SER A 121 0.92 18.01 -4.68
CA SER A 121 2.17 17.73 -3.96
C SER A 121 1.99 16.64 -2.91
N PHE A 122 3.06 15.93 -2.59
CA PHE A 122 3.01 14.85 -1.57
C PHE A 122 2.71 15.37 -0.16
N LYS A 123 3.09 16.61 0.16
CA LYS A 123 2.76 17.23 1.47
C LYS A 123 1.28 17.56 1.58
N GLU A 124 0.67 18.05 0.51
CA GLU A 124 -0.76 18.32 0.49
C GLU A 124 -1.57 17.02 0.54
N GLU A 125 -1.15 16.01 -0.22
CA GLU A 125 -1.71 14.67 -0.16
C GLU A 125 -1.70 14.15 1.28
N GLU A 126 -0.53 14.12 1.93
CA GLU A 126 -0.37 13.70 3.33
C GLU A 126 -1.32 14.44 4.28
N ARG A 127 -1.40 15.77 4.15
CA ARG A 127 -2.29 16.59 4.95
C ARG A 127 -3.74 16.13 4.79
N ILE A 128 -4.18 15.91 3.55
CA ILE A 128 -5.56 15.49 3.27
C ILE A 128 -5.82 14.10 3.84
N LEU A 129 -4.91 13.13 3.66
CA LEU A 129 -5.04 11.78 4.23
C LEU A 129 -5.28 11.83 5.74
N ARG A 130 -4.51 12.68 6.45
CA ARG A 130 -4.59 12.84 7.91
C ARG A 130 -5.85 13.57 8.38
N THR A 131 -6.42 14.45 7.56
CA THR A 131 -7.60 15.25 7.95
C THR A 131 -8.93 14.68 7.45
N PHE A 132 -8.90 13.65 6.60
CA PHE A 132 -10.11 13.13 5.95
C PHE A 132 -11.10 12.48 6.93
N SER A 133 -10.60 11.84 7.98
CA SER A 133 -11.38 11.22 9.05
C SER A 133 -10.87 11.69 10.40
N LYS A 134 -11.74 11.75 11.41
CA LYS A 134 -11.38 12.19 12.76
C LYS A 134 -10.52 11.16 13.48
N GLU A 135 -10.79 9.88 13.26
CA GLU A 135 -10.06 8.79 13.94
C GLU A 135 -9.04 8.14 13.00
N LYS A 136 -9.49 7.60 11.86
CA LYS A 136 -8.61 6.89 10.95
C LYS A 136 -9.10 6.94 9.51
N THR A 137 -8.16 7.21 8.61
CA THR A 137 -8.41 7.10 7.18
C THR A 137 -7.77 5.83 6.66
N PHE A 138 -8.52 4.99 5.96
CA PHE A 138 -7.97 3.89 5.18
C PHE A 138 -7.73 4.34 3.75
N VAL A 139 -6.56 4.02 3.23
CA VAL A 139 -6.13 4.37 1.88
C VAL A 139 -6.04 3.08 1.08
N VAL A 140 -6.59 3.08 -0.14
CA VAL A 140 -6.45 1.98 -1.10
C VAL A 140 -6.09 2.57 -2.46
N GLY A 141 -4.96 2.18 -3.05
CA GLY A 141 -4.53 2.84 -4.28
C GLY A 141 -3.12 2.49 -4.72
N TYR A 142 -2.45 3.51 -5.26
CA TYR A 142 -1.07 3.46 -5.74
C TYR A 142 -0.91 2.46 -6.89
N PRO A 143 -1.73 2.57 -7.95
CA PRO A 143 -1.69 1.63 -9.05
C PRO A 143 -0.39 1.80 -9.84
N PHE A 144 0.53 0.87 -9.65
CA PHE A 144 1.79 0.83 -10.38
C PHE A 144 1.88 -0.39 -11.30
N SER A 145 2.54 -0.20 -12.44
CA SER A 145 2.87 -1.31 -13.33
C SER A 145 4.04 -2.13 -12.78
N LYS A 146 4.09 -3.42 -13.12
CA LYS A 146 5.23 -4.30 -12.80
C LYS A 146 6.58 -3.65 -13.17
N LYS A 147 6.68 -3.11 -14.39
CA LYS A 147 7.89 -2.45 -14.91
C LYS A 147 8.32 -1.24 -14.07
N THR A 148 7.36 -0.51 -13.51
CA THR A 148 7.66 0.62 -12.62
C THR A 148 8.24 0.10 -11.31
N LEU A 149 7.60 -0.90 -10.71
CA LEU A 149 8.04 -1.48 -9.44
C LEU A 149 9.45 -2.06 -9.55
N GLU A 150 9.70 -2.96 -10.51
CA GLU A 150 11.01 -3.61 -10.70
C GLU A 150 12.20 -2.65 -10.84
N LYS A 151 11.96 -1.41 -11.29
CA LYS A 151 13.01 -0.41 -11.50
C LYS A 151 13.20 0.56 -10.34
N LYS A 152 12.24 0.64 -9.42
CA LYS A 152 12.08 1.80 -8.52
C LYS A 152 11.86 1.43 -7.06
N ILE A 153 11.63 0.17 -6.73
CA ILE A 153 11.50 -0.27 -5.34
C ILE A 153 12.48 -1.39 -5.04
N GLU A 154 12.84 -1.50 -3.77
CA GLU A 154 13.68 -2.58 -3.24
C GLU A 154 12.85 -3.85 -3.09
N THR A 155 13.41 -4.98 -3.51
CA THR A 155 12.75 -6.30 -3.46
C THR A 155 13.32 -7.17 -2.35
N GLY A 156 12.55 -8.13 -1.85
CA GLY A 156 12.99 -9.08 -0.82
C GLY A 156 12.66 -8.64 0.61
N THR A 157 12.08 -7.45 0.79
CA THR A 157 11.82 -6.86 2.11
C THR A 157 10.78 -7.66 2.90
N VAL A 158 9.79 -8.25 2.22
CA VAL A 158 8.78 -9.11 2.86
C VAL A 158 9.39 -10.45 3.24
N SER A 159 10.14 -11.09 2.33
CA SER A 159 10.82 -12.36 2.60
C SER A 159 11.83 -12.24 3.72
N GLU A 160 12.58 -11.13 3.79
CA GLU A 160 13.52 -10.84 4.87
C GLU A 160 12.81 -10.69 6.21
N ALA A 161 11.73 -9.89 6.27
CA ALA A 161 10.93 -9.73 7.48
C ALA A 161 10.36 -11.08 7.96
N LEU A 162 9.88 -11.93 7.04
CA LEU A 162 9.40 -13.28 7.36
C LEU A 162 10.52 -14.19 7.88
N LYS A 163 11.71 -14.12 7.28
CA LYS A 163 12.88 -14.90 7.73
C LYS A 163 13.27 -14.51 9.15
N ILE A 164 13.38 -13.21 9.42
CA ILE A 164 13.69 -12.68 10.76
C ILE A 164 12.63 -13.13 11.77
N GLY A 165 11.34 -12.97 11.44
CA GLY A 165 10.23 -13.38 12.30
C GLY A 165 10.25 -14.87 12.64
N LYS A 166 10.59 -15.75 11.67
CA LYS A 166 10.75 -17.19 11.91
C LYS A 166 11.89 -17.49 12.89
N ILE A 167 13.03 -16.82 12.76
CA ILE A 167 14.17 -17.03 13.65
C ILE A 167 13.81 -16.60 15.08
N ILE A 168 13.19 -15.43 15.24
CA ILE A 168 12.72 -14.94 16.54
C ILE A 168 11.75 -15.95 17.17
N ASN A 169 10.77 -16.44 16.40
CA ASN A 169 9.79 -17.41 16.88
C ASN A 169 10.41 -18.77 17.26
N SER A 170 11.57 -19.11 16.67
CA SER A 170 12.33 -20.33 17.00
C SER A 170 13.26 -20.18 18.21
N ASN A 171 13.35 -18.99 18.82
CA ASN A 171 14.29 -18.65 19.91
C ASN A 171 15.79 -18.87 19.59
N ASN A 172 16.15 -19.00 18.31
CA ASN A 172 17.54 -19.22 17.89
C ASN A 172 18.25 -17.90 17.52
N PHE A 173 18.53 -17.08 18.54
CA PHE A 173 19.13 -15.76 18.36
C PHE A 173 20.55 -15.77 17.81
N ASN A 174 21.25 -16.90 17.88
CA ASN A 174 22.58 -17.06 17.28
C ASN A 174 22.53 -16.93 15.74
N ASP A 175 21.43 -17.33 15.11
CA ASP A 175 21.28 -17.22 13.66
C ASP A 175 20.95 -15.79 13.20
N LEU A 176 20.33 -14.98 14.05
CA LEU A 176 20.15 -13.54 13.81
C LEU A 176 21.49 -12.81 13.75
N LEU A 177 22.42 -13.13 14.65
CA LEU A 177 23.73 -12.49 14.70
C LEU A 177 24.58 -12.80 13.45
N LYS A 178 24.36 -13.94 12.81
CA LYS A 178 25.06 -14.36 11.59
C LYS A 178 24.54 -13.69 10.31
N MET A 179 23.35 -13.07 10.34
CA MET A 179 22.74 -12.43 9.17
C MET A 179 23.37 -11.07 8.80
N LYS A 180 24.23 -10.50 9.64
CA LYS A 180 24.89 -9.19 9.40
C LYS A 180 26.18 -9.24 8.56
N ASN A 181 26.58 -10.43 8.10
CA ASN A 181 27.76 -10.66 7.25
C ASN A 181 27.36 -11.09 5.84
#